data_AF-A0A661YEB5-F1
#
_entry.id   AF-A0A661YEB5-F1
#
_cell.length_a   1.000
_cell.length_b   1.000
_cell.length_c   1.000
_cell.angle_alpha   90.00
_cell.angle_beta   90.00
_cell.angle_gamma   90.00
#
_symmetry.space_group_name_H-M   'P 1'
#
loop_
_entity.id
_entity.type
_entity.pdbx_description
1 polymer ?
#
loop_
_entity_poly.entity_id
_entity_poly.type
_entity_poly.pdbx_seq_one_letter_code
_entity_poly.pdbx_strand_id
1 'polypeptide(L)'
;MKTKLIINISSTLLLDAIAVLFIIYMGDISRLFGYPVYILDPMRMTLILAFAYTPRWNGWILALLLPFVSYFLGAHPSITKATLMAAELLLNVWLFWFLIDKTKMALL
;
A
#
# COMPACT_ATOMS: atom_id res chain seq x y z
N MET A 1 19.11 -17.24 -14.28
CA MET A 1 17.91 -16.50 -14.73
C MET A 1 18.23 -15.02 -14.73
N LYS A 2 18.46 -14.42 -15.90
CA LYS A 2 18.57 -12.96 -16.03
C LYS A 2 17.15 -12.43 -16.17
N THR A 3 16.55 -11.99 -15.07
CA THR A 3 15.25 -11.32 -15.10
C THR A 3 15.45 -10.01 -15.84
N LYS A 4 14.93 -9.90 -17.07
CA LYS A 4 14.81 -8.63 -17.78
C LYS A 4 13.84 -7.78 -16.96
N LEU A 5 14.39 -6.92 -16.10
CA LEU A 5 13.64 -5.91 -15.38
C LEU A 5 13.30 -4.79 -16.37
N ILE A 6 12.29 -5.00 -17.22
CA ILE A 6 11.71 -3.93 -18.03
C ILE A 6 10.82 -3.14 -17.09
N ILE A 7 11.39 -2.10 -16.48
CA ILE A 7 10.64 -1.17 -15.63
C ILE A 7 9.73 -0.35 -16.55
N ASN A 8 8.47 -0.76 -16.68
CA ASN A 8 7.43 0.09 -17.26
C ASN A 8 7.06 1.15 -16.21
N ILE A 9 7.81 2.25 -16.22
CA ILE A 9 7.69 3.39 -15.28
C ILE A 9 6.30 4.04 -15.31
N SER A 10 5.45 3.76 -16.32
CA SER A 10 4.10 4.34 -16.43
C SER A 10 3.05 3.68 -15.53
N SER A 11 3.01 2.34 -15.45
CA SER A 11 1.91 1.65 -14.77
C SER A 11 2.05 1.65 -13.25
N THR A 12 3.27 1.47 -12.73
CA THR A 12 3.55 1.50 -11.29
C THR A 12 3.20 2.87 -10.72
N LEU A 13 3.69 3.93 -11.36
CA LEU A 13 3.49 5.30 -10.89
C LEU A 13 2.01 5.70 -10.93
N LEU A 14 1.28 5.23 -11.94
CA LEU A 14 -0.17 5.43 -12.01
C LEU A 14 -0.90 4.73 -10.86
N LEU A 15 -0.53 3.48 -10.56
CA LEU A 15 -1.13 2.71 -9.45
C LEU A 15 -0.84 3.40 -8.12
N ASP A 16 0.39 3.84 -7.89
CA ASP A 16 0.79 4.54 -6.67
C ASP A 16 0.05 5.88 -6.51
N ALA A 17 -0.06 6.65 -7.59
CA ALA A 17 -0.81 7.90 -7.59
C ALA A 17 -2.29 7.67 -7.27
N ILE A 18 -2.91 6.67 -7.87
CA ILE A 18 -4.30 6.27 -7.57
C ILE A 18 -4.42 5.85 -6.10
N ALA A 19 -3.49 5.03 -5.60
CA ALA A 19 -3.51 4.55 -4.22
C ALA A 19 -3.41 5.72 -3.22
N VAL A 20 -2.48 6.66 -3.45
CA VAL A 20 -2.29 7.83 -2.59
C VAL A 20 -3.52 8.74 -2.63
N LEU A 21 -4.03 9.07 -3.82
CA LEU A 21 -5.23 9.91 -3.94
C LEU A 21 -6.44 9.25 -3.28
N PHE A 22 -6.65 7.96 -3.52
CA PHE A 22 -7.75 7.21 -2.92
C PHE A 22 -7.72 7.25 -1.39
N ILE A 23 -6.52 7.13 -0.79
CA ILE A 23 -6.35 7.13 0.66
C ILE A 23 -6.54 8.53 1.25
N ILE A 24 -6.00 9.57 0.60
CA ILE A 24 -6.19 10.96 1.03
C ILE A 24 -7.69 11.31 1.07
N TYR A 25 -8.44 10.93 0.03
CA TYR A 25 -9.86 11.25 -0.09
C TYR A 25 -10.78 10.19 0.54
N MET A 26 -10.25 9.20 1.24
CA MET A 26 -11.07 8.11 1.79
C MET A 26 -12.14 8.60 2.77
N GLY A 27 -11.81 9.62 3.57
CA GLY A 27 -12.78 10.24 4.49
C GLY A 27 -13.96 10.88 3.74
N ASP A 28 -13.68 11.58 2.64
CA ASP A 28 -14.70 12.23 1.81
C ASP A 28 -15.55 11.22 1.04
N ILE A 29 -14.91 10.18 0.50
CA ILE A 29 -15.59 9.06 -0.15
C ILE A 29 -16.55 8.39 0.85
N SER A 30 -16.11 8.14 2.08
CA SER A 30 -16.96 7.52 3.11
C SER A 30 -18.19 8.39 3.45
N ARG A 31 -18.03 9.72 3.48
CA ARG A 31 -19.16 10.65 3.68
C ARG A 31 -20.12 10.66 2.50
N LEU A 32 -19.59 10.62 1.26
CA LEU A 32 -20.40 10.62 0.04
C LEU A 32 -21.26 9.38 -0.09
N PHE A 33 -20.71 8.20 0.23
CA PHE A 33 -21.44 6.93 0.16
C PHE A 33 -22.31 6.64 1.40
N GLY A 34 -22.18 7.43 2.48
CA GLY A 34 -22.85 7.16 3.75
C GLY A 34 -22.40 5.86 4.42
N TYR A 35 -21.30 5.28 3.96
CA TYR A 35 -20.74 4.02 4.45
C TYR A 35 -19.27 4.22 4.83
N PRO A 36 -18.81 3.71 5.99
CA PRO A 36 -17.43 3.82 6.43
C PRO A 36 -16.49 2.93 5.61
N VAL A 37 -16.09 3.39 4.41
CA VAL A 37 -15.24 2.64 3.48
C VAL A 37 -13.86 2.32 4.09
N TYR A 38 -13.41 3.09 5.09
CA TYR A 38 -12.19 2.80 5.85
C TYR A 38 -12.18 1.45 6.57
N ILE A 39 -13.34 0.81 6.81
CA ILE A 39 -13.42 -0.54 7.40
C ILE A 39 -12.77 -1.60 6.51
N LEU A 40 -12.67 -1.35 5.20
CA LEU A 40 -12.07 -2.27 4.25
C LEU A 40 -10.53 -2.31 4.32
N ASP A 41 -9.91 -1.55 5.22
CA ASP A 41 -8.45 -1.42 5.31
C ASP A 41 -7.81 -1.10 3.94
N PRO A 42 -8.16 0.05 3.33
CA PRO A 42 -7.74 0.39 1.97
C PRO A 42 -6.23 0.40 1.79
N MET A 43 -5.47 0.72 2.84
CA MET A 43 -4.00 0.66 2.84
C MET A 43 -3.47 -0.76 2.63
N ARG A 44 -4.15 -1.79 3.16
CA ARG A 44 -3.76 -3.19 2.96
C ARG A 44 -4.16 -3.67 1.56
N MET A 45 -5.34 -3.27 1.07
CA MET A 45 -5.78 -3.60 -0.28
C MET A 45 -4.81 -3.05 -1.34
N THR A 46 -4.41 -1.80 -1.20
CA THR A 46 -3.42 -1.17 -2.09
C THR A 46 -2.05 -1.85 -2.01
N LEU A 47 -1.62 -2.28 -0.81
CA LEU A 47 -0.40 -3.06 -0.62
C LEU A 47 -0.44 -4.41 -1.35
N ILE A 48 -1.58 -5.11 -1.30
CA ILE A 48 -1.77 -6.38 -2.02
C ILE A 48 -1.68 -6.17 -3.53
N LEU A 49 -2.32 -5.10 -4.05
CA LEU A 49 -2.20 -4.74 -5.47
C LEU A 49 -0.75 -4.40 -5.83
N ALA A 50 -0.03 -3.71 -4.96
CA ALA A 50 1.37 -3.41 -5.17
C ALA A 50 2.22 -4.69 -5.25
N PHE A 51 1.97 -5.69 -4.41
CA PHE A 51 2.68 -6.98 -4.50
C PHE A 51 2.43 -7.72 -5.80
N ALA A 52 1.22 -7.61 -6.35
CA ALA A 52 0.84 -8.29 -7.59
C ALA A 52 1.36 -7.59 -8.86
N TYR A 53 1.38 -6.25 -8.87
CA TYR A 53 1.59 -5.47 -10.10
C TYR A 53 2.82 -4.56 -10.10
N THR A 54 3.54 -4.45 -8.98
CA THR A 54 4.68 -3.52 -8.85
C THR A 54 5.94 -4.21 -8.32
N PRO A 55 7.14 -3.62 -8.51
CA PRO A 55 8.38 -4.21 -7.99
C PRO A 55 8.38 -4.37 -6.47
N ARG A 56 9.12 -5.36 -5.97
CA ARG A 56 9.23 -5.69 -4.53
C ARG A 56 9.52 -4.50 -3.60
N TRP A 57 10.32 -3.53 -4.04
CA TRP A 57 10.65 -2.34 -3.25
C TRP A 57 9.46 -1.40 -3.07
N ASN A 58 8.50 -1.39 -4.00
CA ASN A 58 7.39 -0.44 -3.99
C ASN A 58 6.44 -0.68 -2.82
N GLY A 59 6.19 -1.94 -2.47
CA GLY A 59 5.40 -2.28 -1.28
C GLY A 59 5.98 -1.72 0.01
N TRP A 60 7.32 -1.68 0.14
CA TRP A 60 7.98 -1.07 1.30
C TRP A 60 7.78 0.45 1.36
N ILE A 61 7.83 1.11 0.19
CA ILE A 61 7.61 2.55 0.10
C ILE A 61 6.16 2.87 0.44
N LEU A 62 5.19 2.16 -0.15
CA LEU A 62 3.77 2.37 0.12
C LEU A 62 3.40 2.09 1.58
N ALA A 63 3.96 1.05 2.20
CA ALA A 63 3.71 0.73 3.61
C ALA A 63 4.07 1.89 4.56
N LEU A 64 5.08 2.69 4.23
CA LEU A 64 5.44 3.90 4.97
C LEU A 64 4.67 5.13 4.48
N LEU A 65 4.60 5.31 3.17
CA LEU A 65 4.09 6.52 2.56
C LEU A 65 2.59 6.68 2.83
N LEU A 66 1.79 5.62 2.68
CA LEU A 66 0.33 5.74 2.77
C LEU A 66 -0.15 6.20 4.17
N PRO A 67 0.32 5.63 5.31
CA PRO A 67 -0.08 6.11 6.63
C PRO A 67 0.37 7.53 6.93
N PHE A 68 1.62 7.88 6.56
CA PHE A 68 2.14 9.22 6.84
C PHE A 68 1.51 10.28 5.95
N VAL A 69 1.29 10.01 4.67
CA VAL A 69 0.58 10.94 3.77
C VAL A 69 -0.86 11.14 4.22
N SER A 70 -1.55 10.09 4.66
CA SER A 70 -2.89 10.22 5.26
C SER A 70 -2.88 11.12 6.49
N TYR A 71 -1.88 10.97 7.38
CA TYR A 71 -1.74 11.83 8.56
C TYR A 71 -1.49 13.30 8.18
N PHE A 72 -0.52 13.55 7.29
CA PHE A 72 -0.10 14.92 6.95
C PHE A 72 -1.12 15.68 6.09
N LEU A 73 -1.76 15.00 5.13
CA LEU A 73 -2.67 15.65 4.17
C LEU A 73 -4.15 15.44 4.49
N GLY A 74 -4.51 14.28 5.06
CA GLY A 74 -5.89 13.93 5.40
C GLY A 74 -6.31 14.32 6.82
N ALA A 75 -5.39 14.84 7.65
CA ALA A 75 -5.58 15.19 9.06
C ALA A 75 -6.15 14.06 9.95
N HIS A 76 -6.18 12.83 9.43
CA HIS A 76 -6.60 11.61 10.09
C HIS A 76 -5.79 10.44 9.50
N PRO A 77 -5.32 9.47 10.31
CA PRO A 77 -5.47 9.33 11.77
C PRO A 77 -4.33 10.02 12.56
N SER A 78 -4.44 10.12 13.89
CA SER A 78 -3.37 10.66 14.78
C SER A 78 -2.00 10.03 14.51
N ILE A 79 -0.91 10.76 14.74
CA ILE A 79 0.46 10.28 14.49
C ILE A 79 0.75 8.90 15.11
N THR A 80 0.30 8.64 16.34
CA THR A 80 0.49 7.34 17.00
C THR A 80 -0.16 6.20 16.22
N LYS A 81 -1.38 6.42 15.71
CA LYS A 81 -2.09 5.45 14.86
C LYS A 81 -1.41 5.31 13.50
N ALA A 82 -0.95 6.40 12.89
CA ALA A 82 -0.24 6.36 11.62
C ALA A 82 1.07 5.54 11.74
N THR A 83 1.83 5.74 12.82
CA THR A 83 3.05 4.97 13.08
C THR A 83 2.75 3.49 13.34
N LEU A 84 1.70 3.18 14.11
CA LEU A 84 1.27 1.79 14.32
C LEU A 84 0.83 1.14 13.01
N MET A 85 0.03 1.82 12.19
CA MET A 85 -0.38 1.34 10.86
C MET A 85 0.81 1.12 9.94
N ALA A 86 1.79 2.03 9.93
CA ALA A 86 3.02 1.86 9.15
C ALA A 86 3.82 0.63 9.62
N ALA A 87 3.93 0.42 10.93
CA ALA A 87 4.60 -0.76 11.48
C ALA A 87 3.87 -2.06 11.10
N GLU A 88 2.54 -2.09 11.16
CA GLU A 88 1.73 -3.23 10.72
C GLU A 88 1.89 -3.52 9.22
N LEU A 89 1.83 -2.49 8.37
CA LEU A 89 1.99 -2.64 6.93
C LEU A 89 3.40 -3.12 6.61
N LEU A 90 4.43 -2.56 7.23
CA LEU A 90 5.82 -3.01 7.07
C LEU A 90 5.99 -4.47 7.49
N LEU A 91 5.37 -4.87 8.60
CA LEU A 91 5.36 -6.27 9.05
C LEU A 91 4.68 -7.17 8.01
N ASN A 92 3.56 -6.73 7.41
CA ASN A 92 2.89 -7.47 6.35
C ASN A 92 3.75 -7.60 5.09
N VAL A 93 4.42 -6.52 4.65
CA VAL A 93 5.39 -6.56 3.54
C VAL A 93 6.50 -7.57 3.85
N TRP A 94 7.08 -7.48 5.04
CA TRP A 94 8.15 -8.37 5.46
C TRP A 94 7.69 -9.84 5.46
N LEU A 95 6.57 -10.15 6.12
CA LEU A 95 6.01 -11.50 6.21
C LEU A 95 5.70 -12.06 4.82
N PHE A 96 5.06 -11.27 3.96
CA PHE A 96 4.71 -11.69 2.60
C PHE A 96 5.96 -12.13 1.82
N TRP A 97 6.99 -11.28 1.78
CA TRP A 97 8.21 -11.61 1.06
C TRP A 97 9.01 -12.73 1.72
N PHE A 98 9.06 -12.77 3.05
CA PHE A 98 9.69 -13.86 3.80
C PHE A 98 9.04 -15.22 3.49
N LEU A 99 7.71 -15.28 3.45
CA LEU A 99 6.97 -16.49 3.13
C LEU A 99 7.17 -16.91 1.68
N ILE A 100 7.15 -15.98 0.72
CA ILE A 100 7.42 -16.27 -0.69
C ILE A 100 8.84 -16.84 -0.86
N ASP A 101 9.84 -16.19 -0.25
CA ASP A 101 11.24 -16.62 -0.35
C ASP A 101 11.44 -18.02 0.28
N LYS A 102 10.71 -18.34 1.36
CA LYS A 102 10.79 -19.64 2.07
C LYS A 102 10.05 -20.77 1.37
N THR A 103 8.88 -20.49 0.79
CA THR A 103 8.01 -21.52 0.21
C THR A 103 8.39 -21.90 -1.22
N LYS A 104 9.36 -21.21 -1.83
CA LYS A 104 9.67 -21.31 -3.28
C LYS A 104 8.41 -21.19 -4.15
N MET A 105 7.35 -20.55 -3.64
CA MET A 105 6.20 -20.22 -4.46
C MET A 105 6.65 -19.11 -5.41
N ALA A 106 6.89 -19.48 -6.66
CA ALA A 106 7.00 -18.52 -7.74
C ALA A 106 5.60 -17.93 -7.95
N LEU A 107 5.31 -16.81 -7.30
CA LEU A 107 4.20 -15.95 -7.69
C LEU A 107 4.64 -15.26 -8.99
N LEU A 108 4.33 -15.96 -10.10
CA LEU A 108 4.55 -15.62 -11.52
C LEU A 108 5.99 -15.65 -12.03
#